data_AF-A0A4S2F8Q9-F1
#
_entry.id   AF-A0A4S2F8Q9-F1
#
_cell.length_a   1.000
_cell.length_b   1.000
_cell.length_c   1.000
_cell.angle_alpha   90.00
_cell.angle_beta   90.00
_cell.angle_gamma   90.00
#
_symmetry.space_group_name_H-M   'P 1'
#
loop_
_entity.id
_entity.type
_entity.pdbx_description
1 polymer ?
#
loop_
_entity_poly.entity_id
_entity_poly.type
_entity_poly.pdbx_seq_one_letter_code
_entity_poly.pdbx_strand_id
1 'polypeptide(L)'
;IPCLQHIKRKFIDCGENDPDAKRIVELINTLYQNEHKHKVGVDGWTVEQNLMHRKKYAPDILGEIKDVFDEIEERGDLLPKSELQEAITYLRKEWNAVVDI
;
A
#
# COMPACT_ATOMS: atom_id res chain seq x y z
N ILE A 1 -6.13 -14.01 -3.95
CA ILE A 1 -5.03 -13.02 -3.95
C ILE A 1 -5.34 -12.04 -2.84
N PRO A 2 -4.49 -11.93 -1.81
CA PRO A 2 -4.65 -10.88 -0.82
C PRO A 2 -4.54 -9.51 -1.52
N CYS A 3 -5.68 -8.83 -1.65
CA CYS A 3 -5.68 -7.46 -2.14
C CYS A 3 -5.00 -6.51 -1.14
N LEU A 4 -4.58 -5.34 -1.60
CA LEU A 4 -4.02 -4.24 -0.80
C LEU A 4 -4.83 -3.92 0.49
N GLN A 5 -6.12 -4.23 0.54
CA GLN A 5 -6.94 -4.09 1.75
C GLN A 5 -6.46 -5.02 2.88
N HIS A 6 -6.04 -6.25 2.59
CA HIS A 6 -5.54 -7.18 3.60
C HIS A 6 -4.21 -6.68 4.18
N ILE A 7 -3.33 -6.15 3.33
CA ILE A 7 -2.09 -5.51 3.75
C ILE A 7 -2.41 -4.31 4.65
N LYS A 8 -3.26 -3.40 4.18
CA LYS A 8 -3.70 -2.23 4.95
C LYS A 8 -4.24 -2.61 6.34
N ARG A 9 -5.05 -3.67 6.41
CA ARG A 9 -5.64 -4.13 7.67
C ARG A 9 -4.56 -4.52 8.69
N LYS A 10 -3.49 -5.20 8.26
CA LYS A 10 -2.36 -5.56 9.14
C LYS A 10 -1.67 -4.35 9.75
N PHE A 11 -1.50 -3.27 9.00
CA PHE A 11 -0.92 -2.05 9.54
C PHE A 11 -1.89 -1.26 10.43
N ILE A 12 -3.20 -1.29 10.14
CA ILE A 12 -4.21 -0.73 11.07
C ILE A 12 -4.16 -1.46 12.42
N ASP A 13 -4.00 -2.79 12.38
CA ASP A 13 -3.98 -3.62 13.59
C ASP A 13 -2.76 -3.33 14.48
N CYS A 14 -1.69 -2.69 13.97
CA CYS A 14 -0.54 -2.23 14.76
C CYS A 14 -0.86 -1.04 15.69
N GLY A 15 -2.02 -0.41 15.51
CA GLY A 15 -2.49 0.73 16.28
C GLY A 15 -2.05 2.09 15.73
N GLU A 16 -2.85 3.13 16.00
CA GLU A 16 -2.68 4.49 15.46
C GLU A 16 -1.44 5.23 15.99
N ASN A 17 -0.82 4.71 17.05
CA ASN A 17 0.36 5.30 17.69
C ASN A 17 1.69 4.82 17.08
N ASP A 18 1.67 3.78 16.24
CA ASP A 18 2.86 3.30 15.54
C ASP A 18 3.11 4.19 14.30
N PRO A 19 4.18 5.00 14.29
CA PRO A 19 4.42 5.97 13.22
C PRO A 19 4.71 5.30 11.87
N ASP A 20 5.33 4.12 11.88
CA ASP A 20 5.68 3.39 10.67
C ASP A 20 4.44 2.78 10.04
N ALA A 21 3.61 2.14 10.87
CA ALA A 21 2.33 1.60 10.43
C ALA A 21 1.41 2.69 9.88
N LYS A 22 1.38 3.86 10.55
CA LYS A 22 0.61 5.02 10.10
C LYS A 22 1.06 5.51 8.72
N ARG A 23 2.37 5.67 8.49
CA ARG A 23 2.94 6.07 7.18
C ARG A 23 2.48 5.13 6.06
N ILE A 24 2.57 3.82 6.28
CA ILE A 24 2.14 2.84 5.27
C ILE A 24 0.63 2.90 5.02
N VAL A 25 -0.19 3.02 6.07
CA VAL A 25 -1.66 3.16 5.92
C VAL A 25 -2.03 4.42 5.13
N GLU A 26 -1.35 5.54 5.35
CA GLU A 26 -1.59 6.80 4.63
C GLU A 26 -1.24 6.69 3.13
N LEU A 27 -0.14 6.02 2.79
CA LEU A 27 0.24 5.77 1.39
C LEU A 27 -0.76 4.85 0.69
N ILE A 28 -1.17 3.75 1.33
CA ILE A 28 -2.18 2.84 0.78
C ILE A 28 -3.52 3.57 0.61
N ASN A 29 -3.90 4.45 1.55
CA ASN A 29 -5.09 5.29 1.41
C ASN A 29 -5.00 6.23 0.21
N THR A 30 -3.84 6.84 -0.03
CA THR A 30 -3.60 7.72 -1.18
C THR A 30 -3.78 6.96 -2.50
N LEU A 31 -3.32 5.72 -2.57
CA LEU A 31 -3.55 4.86 -3.74
C LEU A 31 -5.06 4.64 -3.97
N TYR A 32 -5.81 4.24 -2.93
CA TYR A 32 -7.26 4.02 -3.01
C TYR A 32 -8.04 5.29 -3.37
N GLN A 33 -7.66 6.43 -2.82
CA GLN A 33 -8.28 7.71 -3.16
C GLN A 33 -8.12 8.02 -4.64
N ASN A 34 -6.95 7.75 -5.22
CA ASN A 34 -6.72 7.95 -6.65
C ASN A 34 -7.47 6.94 -7.53
N GLU A 35 -7.62 5.69 -7.09
CA GLU A 35 -8.47 4.68 -7.75
C GLU A 35 -9.94 5.11 -7.76
N HIS A 36 -10.44 5.66 -6.66
CA HIS A 36 -11.84 6.06 -6.54
C HIS A 36 -12.21 7.36 -7.27
N LYS A 37 -11.23 8.18 -7.69
CA LYS A 37 -11.50 9.41 -8.45
C LYS A 37 -12.21 9.12 -9.78
N HIS A 38 -11.93 7.97 -10.39
CA HIS A 38 -12.39 7.65 -11.74
C HIS A 38 -12.86 6.21 -11.82
N LYS A 39 -14.09 6.00 -12.29
CA LYS A 39 -14.69 4.66 -12.41
C LYS A 39 -15.16 4.42 -13.84
N VAL A 40 -14.76 3.29 -14.42
CA VAL A 40 -15.15 2.91 -15.79
C VAL A 40 -16.68 2.90 -15.93
N GLY A 41 -17.19 3.52 -16.99
CA GLY A 41 -18.63 3.64 -17.26
C GLY A 41 -19.34 4.73 -16.44
N VAL A 42 -18.63 5.43 -15.56
CA VAL A 42 -19.10 6.64 -14.87
C VAL A 42 -18.44 7.84 -15.52
N ASP A 43 -19.20 8.91 -15.75
CA ASP A 43 -18.73 10.17 -16.37
C ASP A 43 -17.97 9.98 -17.70
N GLY A 44 -18.29 8.91 -18.44
CA GLY A 44 -17.67 8.60 -19.73
C GLY A 44 -16.28 7.98 -19.66
N TRP A 45 -15.78 7.62 -18.47
CA TRP A 45 -14.47 7.00 -18.32
C TRP A 45 -14.37 5.64 -19.01
N THR A 46 -13.42 5.52 -19.94
CA THR A 46 -13.08 4.26 -20.59
C THR A 46 -12.08 3.46 -19.76
N VAL A 47 -11.96 2.16 -20.08
CA VAL A 47 -10.93 1.29 -19.50
C VAL A 47 -9.52 1.83 -19.78
N GLU A 48 -9.28 2.32 -20.98
CA GLU A 48 -7.97 2.86 -21.39
C GLU A 48 -7.62 4.14 -20.62
N GLN A 49 -8.57 5.07 -20.47
CA GLN A 49 -8.38 6.27 -19.67
C GLN A 49 -8.09 5.94 -18.21
N ASN A 50 -8.83 4.98 -17.63
CA ASN A 50 -8.62 4.53 -16.26
C ASN A 50 -7.22 3.92 -16.09
N LEU A 51 -6.77 3.11 -17.05
CA LEU A 51 -5.42 2.54 -17.07
C LEU A 51 -4.33 3.61 -17.18
N MET A 52 -4.49 4.60 -18.07
CA MET A 52 -3.56 5.72 -18.19
C MET A 52 -3.49 6.55 -16.90
N HIS A 53 -4.63 6.80 -16.26
CA HIS A 53 -4.69 7.47 -14.97
C HIS A 53 -3.97 6.66 -13.89
N ARG A 54 -4.21 5.35 -13.78
CA ARG A 54 -3.51 4.43 -12.86
C ARG A 54 -1.99 4.50 -13.05
N LYS A 55 -1.52 4.38 -14.29
CA LYS A 55 -0.08 4.44 -14.63
C LYS A 55 0.58 5.77 -14.27
N LYS A 56 -0.19 6.85 -14.11
CA LYS A 56 0.33 8.17 -13.75
C LYS A 56 0.61 8.33 -12.26
N TYR A 57 -0.27 7.83 -11.39
CA TYR A 57 -0.13 8.04 -9.94
C TYR A 57 0.42 6.82 -9.18
N ALA A 58 0.17 5.61 -9.67
CA ALA A 58 0.49 4.39 -8.91
C ALA A 58 2.00 4.17 -8.73
N PRO A 59 2.86 4.36 -9.76
CA PRO A 59 4.29 4.09 -9.60
C PRO A 59 4.96 4.90 -8.49
N ASP A 60 4.65 6.19 -8.40
CA ASP A 60 5.25 7.08 -7.39
C ASP A 60 4.82 6.64 -5.96
N ILE A 61 3.54 6.36 -5.75
CA ILE A 61 3.02 5.92 -4.45
C ILE A 61 3.56 4.53 -4.08
N LEU A 62 3.63 3.60 -5.04
CA LEU A 62 4.21 2.28 -4.80
C LEU A 62 5.71 2.39 -4.49
N GLY A 63 6.43 3.29 -5.14
CA GLY A 63 7.82 3.63 -4.81
C GLY A 63 7.95 4.10 -3.36
N GLU A 64 7.12 5.06 -2.93
CA GLU A 64 7.12 5.54 -1.55
C GLU A 64 6.79 4.44 -0.53
N ILE A 65 5.85 3.52 -0.85
CA ILE A 65 5.57 2.37 0.02
C ILE A 65 6.80 1.47 0.14
N LYS A 66 7.53 1.25 -0.98
CA LYS A 66 8.75 0.45 -1.00
C LYS A 66 9.85 1.08 -0.16
N ASP A 67 10.05 2.38 -0.28
CA ASP A 67 11.07 3.12 0.47
C ASP A 67 10.80 3.05 1.98
N VAL A 68 9.54 3.28 2.41
CA VAL A 68 9.16 3.15 3.83
C VAL A 68 9.33 1.71 4.33
N PHE A 69 8.95 0.73 3.51
CA PHE A 69 9.12 -0.68 3.84
C PHE A 69 10.60 -1.06 4.01
N ASP A 70 11.47 -0.61 3.12
CA ASP A 70 12.91 -0.86 3.19
C ASP A 70 13.54 -0.14 4.39
N GLU A 71 13.17 1.12 4.66
CA GLU A 71 13.60 1.88 5.84
C GLU A 71 13.32 1.11 7.14
N ILE A 72 12.12 0.52 7.24
CA ILE A 72 11.71 -0.27 8.40
C ILE A 72 12.49 -1.59 8.51
N GLU A 73 12.68 -2.32 7.40
CA GLU A 73 13.46 -3.57 7.40
C GLU A 73 14.95 -3.32 7.74
N GLU A 74 15.54 -2.25 7.22
CA GLU A 74 16.95 -1.90 7.41
C GLU A 74 17.26 -1.40 8.83
N ARG A 75 16.28 -0.80 9.53
CA ARG A 75 16.47 -0.29 10.89
C ARG A 75 16.83 -1.39 11.89
N GLY A 76 16.35 -2.61 11.67
CA GLY A 76 16.74 -3.80 12.44
C GLY A 76 16.30 -3.80 13.92
N ASP A 77 15.44 -2.88 14.32
CA ASP A 77 14.96 -2.69 15.70
C ASP A 77 13.54 -3.25 15.94
N LEU A 78 12.97 -3.90 14.92
CA LEU A 78 11.64 -4.50 15.01
C LEU A 78 11.60 -5.58 16.10
N LEU A 79 10.70 -5.39 17.06
CA LEU A 79 10.49 -6.35 18.13
C LEU A 79 9.98 -7.68 17.53
N PRO A 80 10.63 -8.82 17.84
CA PRO A 80 10.16 -10.12 17.38
C PRO A 80 8.71 -10.38 17.83
N LYS A 81 7.86 -10.86 16.92
CA LYS A 81 6.43 -11.13 17.16
C LYS A 81 5.59 -9.90 17.53
N SER A 82 6.09 -8.69 17.26
CA SER A 82 5.23 -7.50 17.26
C SER A 82 4.26 -7.51 16.09
N GLU A 83 3.15 -6.78 16.24
CA GLU A 83 2.17 -6.58 15.17
C GLU A 83 2.83 -5.95 13.93
N LEU A 84 3.74 -4.99 14.12
CA LEU A 84 4.50 -4.37 13.03
C LEU A 84 5.39 -5.38 12.30
N GLN A 85 6.12 -6.24 13.01
CA GLN A 85 6.93 -7.29 12.38
C GLN A 85 6.05 -8.26 11.55
N GLU A 86 4.87 -8.62 12.06
CA GLU A 86 3.92 -9.44 11.32
C GLU A 86 3.38 -8.74 10.06
N ALA A 87 3.05 -7.46 10.17
CA ALA A 87 2.57 -6.64 9.06
C ALA A 87 3.63 -6.48 7.95
N ILE A 88 4.88 -6.16 8.33
CA ILE A 88 6.02 -6.07 7.41
C ILE A 88 6.30 -7.41 6.74
N THR A 89 6.28 -8.51 7.50
CA THR A 89 6.45 -9.86 6.97
C THR A 89 5.35 -10.21 5.97
N TYR A 90 4.12 -9.77 6.23
CA TYR A 90 2.98 -9.97 5.34
C TYR A 90 3.11 -9.14 4.06
N LEU A 91 3.40 -7.85 4.17
CA LEU A 91 3.64 -6.95 3.04
C LEU A 91 4.73 -7.51 2.11
N ARG A 92 5.86 -7.96 2.68
CA ARG A 92 6.95 -8.57 1.90
C ARG A 92 6.52 -9.77 1.07
N LYS A 93 5.69 -10.66 1.64
CA LYS A 93 5.19 -11.85 0.94
C LYS A 93 4.27 -11.49 -0.22
N GLU A 94 3.49 -10.43 -0.05
CA GLU A 94 2.50 -9.98 -1.04
C GLU A 94 3.06 -8.93 -2.00
N TRP A 95 4.28 -8.41 -1.78
CA TRP A 95 4.85 -7.29 -2.53
C TRP A 95 4.82 -7.50 -4.05
N ASN A 96 5.23 -8.68 -4.52
CA ASN A 96 5.20 -9.00 -5.95
C ASN A 96 3.78 -8.91 -6.53
N ALA A 97 2.77 -9.35 -5.78
CA ALA A 97 1.37 -9.25 -6.21
C ALA A 97 0.83 -7.80 -6.17
N VAL A 98 1.46 -6.91 -5.39
CA VAL A 98 1.12 -5.49 -5.31
C VAL A 98 1.70 -4.68 -6.48
N VAL A 99 2.91 -5.02 -6.93
CA VAL A 99 3.58 -4.30 -8.03
C VAL A 99 3.14 -4.77 -9.42
N ASP A 100 2.57 -5.96 -9.53
CA ASP A 100 2.04 -6.52 -10.80
C ASP A 100 0.68 -5.93 -11.23
N ILE A 101 0.23 -4.79 -10.66
CA ILE A 101 -1.11 -4.18 -10.87
C ILE A 101 -1.09 -2.91 -11.72
#